data_AF-A0AAE1X977-F1
#
_entry.id   AF-A0AAE1X977-F1
#
_cell.length_a   1.000
_cell.length_b   1.000
_cell.length_c   1.000
_cell.angle_alpha   90.00
_cell.angle_beta   90.00
_cell.angle_gamma   90.00
#
_symmetry.space_group_name_H-M   'P 1'
#
loop_
_entity.id
_entity.type
_entity.pdbx_description
1 polymer ?
#
loop_
_entity_poly.entity_id
_entity_poly.type
_entity_poly.pdbx_seq_one_letter_code
_entity_poly.pdbx_strand_id
1 'polypeptide(L)'
;MIVGTPGRLIDLLTKHDFELDSISILVLDEVDCMIQRGFREQVMQIFQALSQPQVLMYSATVTKEVERVAGSMVKDLTVISVGKPNNPNEAVKQLVIWVESNKKKQKLFDILTSKQHFKPPIVVFVGSRLGADLLSEAITITTGVKALSIHGEKTTKERRDILRSFLVGEVDVIVATGVLGRGVDLLSVRQVIVFDMPNSMKEYVHQIGRASRMGEEGMAMVFVNEENKKLFPVG
;
A
#
# COMPACT_ATOMS: atom_id res chain seq x y z
N MET A 1 -3.61 25.81 -0.51
CA MET A 1 -3.04 24.45 -0.43
C MET A 1 -3.23 23.79 -1.79
N ILE A 2 -2.13 23.33 -2.40
CA ILE A 2 -2.13 22.64 -3.69
C ILE A 2 -1.66 21.21 -3.45
N VAL A 3 -2.38 20.22 -3.97
CA VAL A 3 -2.01 18.80 -3.88
C VAL A 3 -2.06 18.23 -5.29
N GLY A 4 -0.98 17.59 -5.73
CA GLY A 4 -0.88 17.02 -7.07
C GLY A 4 0.31 16.09 -7.25
N THR A 5 0.26 15.27 -8.30
CA THR A 5 1.41 14.46 -8.70
C THR A 5 2.43 15.33 -9.44
N PRO A 6 3.75 15.03 -9.36
CA PRO A 6 4.78 15.89 -9.94
C PRO A 6 4.56 16.22 -11.42
N GLY A 7 4.25 15.21 -12.24
CA GLY A 7 3.99 15.42 -13.66
C GLY A 7 2.81 16.34 -13.94
N ARG A 8 1.69 16.19 -13.20
CA ARG A 8 0.51 17.03 -13.40
C ARG A 8 0.73 18.47 -12.94
N LEU A 9 1.51 18.68 -11.88
CA LEU A 9 1.86 20.02 -11.41
C LEU A 9 2.75 20.73 -12.43
N ILE A 10 3.78 20.07 -12.96
CA ILE A 10 4.61 20.63 -14.03
C ILE A 10 3.80 20.97 -15.28
N ASP A 11 2.90 20.08 -15.70
CA ASP A 11 2.01 20.35 -16.83
C ASP A 11 1.18 21.62 -16.61
N LEU A 12 0.67 21.83 -15.40
CA LEU A 12 -0.13 23.00 -15.05
C LEU A 12 0.71 24.28 -15.00
N LEU A 13 1.90 24.22 -14.39
CA LEU A 13 2.85 25.34 -14.33
C LEU A 13 3.36 25.75 -15.71
N THR A 14 3.44 24.81 -16.64
CA THR A 14 3.92 25.09 -18.01
C THR A 14 2.81 25.62 -18.92
N LYS A 15 1.57 25.16 -18.73
CA LYS A 15 0.42 25.51 -19.59
C LYS A 15 -0.34 26.75 -19.13
N HIS A 16 -0.17 27.14 -17.88
CA HIS A 16 -0.91 28.24 -17.28
C HIS A 16 0.05 29.15 -16.53
N ASP A 17 -0.26 30.44 -16.52
CA ASP A 17 0.48 31.45 -15.76
C ASP A 17 0.08 31.34 -14.28
N PHE A 18 0.68 30.38 -13.57
CA PHE A 18 0.51 30.20 -12.13
C PHE A 18 1.76 30.67 -11.40
N GLU A 19 1.62 31.75 -10.63
CA GLU A 19 2.66 32.22 -9.72
C GLU A 19 2.66 31.39 -8.43
N LEU A 20 3.84 30.90 -8.03
CA LEU A 20 4.03 30.14 -6.79
C LEU A 20 4.75 30.95 -5.69
N ASP A 21 4.90 32.27 -5.88
CA ASP A 21 5.68 33.14 -4.99
C ASP A 21 5.18 33.18 -3.55
N SER A 22 3.89 32.91 -3.34
CA SER A 22 3.27 32.86 -2.00
C SER A 22 3.43 31.50 -1.29
N ILE A 23 4.02 30.49 -1.94
CA ILE A 23 4.20 29.16 -1.36
C ILE A 23 5.48 29.13 -0.52
N SER A 24 5.30 29.10 0.79
CA SER A 24 6.38 29.00 1.77
C SER A 24 6.72 27.58 2.20
N ILE A 25 5.91 26.57 1.86
CA ILE A 25 6.08 25.19 2.31
C ILE A 25 5.92 24.22 1.13
N LEU A 26 6.91 23.36 0.94
CA LEU A 26 6.88 22.23 0.02
C LEU A 26 6.86 20.91 0.81
N VAL A 27 5.82 20.11 0.61
CA VAL A 27 5.72 18.76 1.20
C VAL A 27 5.89 17.72 0.11
N LEU A 28 6.86 16.83 0.27
CA LEU A 28 7.10 15.67 -0.59
C LEU A 28 6.78 14.40 0.19
N ASP A 29 5.71 13.72 -0.19
CA ASP A 29 5.26 12.48 0.45
C ASP A 29 5.66 11.24 -0.35
N GLU A 30 6.04 10.18 0.36
CA GLU A 30 6.58 8.92 -0.17
C GLU A 30 7.67 9.12 -1.26
N VAL A 31 8.71 9.89 -0.91
CA VAL A 31 9.80 10.29 -1.81
C VAL A 31 10.47 9.11 -2.48
N ASP A 32 10.74 8.01 -1.76
CA ASP A 32 11.35 6.80 -2.32
C ASP A 32 10.61 6.27 -3.55
N CYS A 33 9.28 6.31 -3.53
CA CYS A 33 8.47 5.90 -4.67
C CYS A 33 8.46 6.93 -5.80
N MET A 34 8.50 8.24 -5.51
CA MET A 34 8.67 9.26 -6.55
C MET A 34 9.94 9.00 -7.34
N ILE A 35 11.04 8.67 -6.65
CA ILE A 35 12.32 8.33 -7.28
C ILE A 35 12.22 7.02 -8.07
N GLN A 36 11.62 5.98 -7.48
CA GLN A 36 11.40 4.70 -8.18
C GLN A 36 10.57 4.84 -9.47
N ARG A 37 9.64 5.81 -9.51
CA ARG A 37 8.82 6.12 -10.68
C ARG A 37 9.46 7.10 -11.66
N GLY A 38 10.70 7.54 -11.40
CA GLY A 38 11.42 8.47 -12.28
C GLY A 38 10.98 9.93 -12.16
N PHE A 39 10.26 10.32 -11.11
CA PHE A 39 9.77 11.70 -10.93
C PHE A 39 10.80 12.69 -10.38
N ARG A 40 12.09 12.30 -10.31
CA ARG A 40 13.14 13.13 -9.72
C ARG A 40 13.23 14.51 -10.37
N GLU A 41 13.23 14.54 -11.71
CA GLU A 41 13.39 15.80 -12.45
C GLU A 41 12.21 16.75 -12.22
N GLN A 42 10.98 16.23 -12.29
CA GLN A 42 9.76 17.01 -12.08
C GLN A 42 9.70 17.56 -10.66
N VAL A 43 10.13 16.79 -9.66
CA VAL A 43 10.20 17.25 -8.28
C VAL A 43 11.22 18.40 -8.14
N MET A 44 12.39 18.29 -8.78
CA MET A 44 13.39 19.38 -8.78
C MET A 44 12.88 20.63 -9.49
N GLN A 45 12.18 20.49 -10.61
CA GLN A 45 11.57 21.61 -11.33
C GLN A 45 10.53 22.34 -10.47
N ILE A 46 9.67 21.60 -9.75
CA ILE A 46 8.70 22.20 -8.81
C ILE A 46 9.45 22.97 -7.72
N PHE A 47 10.48 22.37 -7.12
CA PHE A 47 11.27 23.04 -6.09
C PHE A 47 11.94 24.32 -6.59
N GLN A 48 12.50 24.31 -7.81
CA GLN A 48 13.15 25.47 -8.42
C GLN A 48 12.17 26.60 -8.77
N ALA A 49 10.90 26.29 -8.97
CA ALA A 49 9.86 27.30 -9.20
C ALA A 49 9.42 28.02 -7.91
N LEU A 50 9.96 27.66 -6.74
CA LEU A 50 9.59 28.22 -5.44
C LEU A 50 10.68 29.15 -4.90
N SER A 51 10.28 30.30 -4.37
CA SER A 51 11.15 31.40 -3.93
C SER A 51 11.77 31.20 -2.53
N GLN A 52 12.16 29.97 -2.17
CA GLN A 52 12.68 29.48 -0.86
C GLN A 52 11.64 28.82 0.06
N PRO A 53 11.13 27.63 -0.30
CA PRO A 53 10.19 26.92 0.56
C PRO A 53 10.90 26.24 1.73
N GLN A 54 10.24 26.15 2.88
CA GLN A 54 10.53 25.13 3.88
C GLN A 54 10.15 23.76 3.28
N VAL A 55 11.11 22.83 3.24
CA VAL A 55 10.90 21.50 2.63
C VAL A 55 10.67 20.47 3.73
N LEU A 56 9.57 19.71 3.61
CA LEU A 56 9.29 18.53 4.42
C LEU A 56 9.27 17.30 3.51
N MET A 57 10.07 16.29 3.84
CA MET A 57 10.18 15.05 3.09
C MET A 57 9.76 13.86 3.95
N TYR A 58 8.81 13.08 3.47
CA TYR A 58 8.36 11.85 4.11
C TYR A 58 8.73 10.66 3.22
N SER A 59 9.39 9.66 3.79
CA SER A 59 9.80 8.48 3.04
C SER A 59 9.81 7.26 3.95
N ALA A 60 9.26 6.15 3.46
CA ALA A 60 9.32 4.87 4.17
C ALA A 60 10.74 4.28 4.17
N THR A 61 11.55 4.61 3.15
CA THR A 61 12.94 4.17 3.02
C THR A 61 13.85 5.35 2.70
N VAL A 62 15.00 5.41 3.36
CA VAL A 62 16.05 6.39 3.09
C VAL A 62 17.14 5.71 2.28
N THR A 63 17.03 5.77 0.96
CA THR A 63 18.06 5.27 0.04
C THR A 63 19.05 6.39 -0.31
N LYS A 64 20.22 6.04 -0.84
CA LYS A 64 21.22 7.03 -1.30
C LYS A 64 20.63 8.05 -2.30
N GLU A 65 19.67 7.64 -3.13
CA GLU A 65 19.01 8.57 -4.05
C GLU A 65 18.07 9.52 -3.33
N VAL A 66 17.36 9.06 -2.30
CA VAL A 66 16.51 9.93 -1.45
C VAL A 66 17.40 10.96 -0.72
N GLU A 67 18.52 10.53 -0.16
CA GLU A 67 19.50 11.43 0.48
C GLU A 67 20.06 12.45 -0.51
N ARG A 68 20.39 12.01 -1.73
CA ARG A 68 20.88 12.91 -2.79
C ARG A 68 19.84 13.96 -3.17
N VAL A 69 18.57 13.59 -3.26
CA VAL A 69 17.48 14.53 -3.56
C VAL A 69 17.31 15.52 -2.41
N ALA A 70 17.29 15.05 -1.16
CA ALA A 70 17.20 15.91 0.01
C ALA A 70 18.37 16.92 0.06
N GLY A 71 19.61 16.45 -0.10
CA GLY A 71 20.80 17.31 -0.10
C GLY A 71 20.88 18.29 -1.26
N SER A 72 20.12 18.06 -2.34
CA SER A 72 20.02 19.02 -3.46
C SER A 72 19.00 20.14 -3.23
N MET A 73 18.09 19.97 -2.27
CA MET A 73 17.03 20.95 -1.97
C MET A 73 17.33 21.78 -0.72
N VAL A 74 17.95 21.18 0.30
CA VAL A 74 18.17 21.83 1.60
C VAL A 74 19.64 21.76 2.02
N LYS A 75 20.13 22.83 2.64
CA LYS A 75 21.50 22.90 3.18
C LYS A 75 21.60 22.23 4.56
N ASP A 76 20.63 22.50 5.44
CA ASP A 76 20.61 22.01 6.83
C ASP A 76 19.47 21.00 7.02
N LEU A 77 19.73 19.73 6.68
CA LEU A 77 18.75 18.65 6.78
C LEU A 77 18.67 18.11 8.21
N THR A 78 17.49 18.19 8.83
CA THR A 78 17.19 17.43 10.06
C THR A 78 16.49 16.13 9.70
N VAL A 79 17.08 14.99 10.11
CA VAL A 79 16.50 13.66 9.86
C VAL A 79 15.83 13.15 11.13
N ILE A 80 14.54 12.85 11.03
CA ILE A 80 13.78 12.18 12.10
C ILE A 80 13.50 10.76 11.60
N SER A 81 14.00 9.76 12.32
CA SER A 81 13.77 8.35 12.00
C SER A 81 12.92 7.70 13.10
N VAL A 82 11.90 6.96 12.69
CA VAL A 82 11.02 6.18 13.57
C VAL A 82 11.04 4.73 13.11
N GLY A 83 11.52 3.82 13.96
CA GLY A 83 11.65 2.39 13.64
C GLY A 83 12.92 2.03 12.85
N LYS A 84 13.01 0.77 12.41
CA LYS A 84 14.10 0.26 11.54
C LYS A 84 13.57 0.05 10.11
N PRO A 85 14.29 0.49 9.05
CA PRO A 85 13.84 0.33 7.67
C PRO A 85 13.65 -1.14 7.30
N ASN A 86 12.63 -1.44 6.47
CA ASN A 86 12.33 -2.77 5.91
C ASN A 86 12.00 -3.91 6.88
N ASN A 87 11.91 -3.67 8.18
CA ASN A 87 11.32 -4.67 9.08
C ASN A 87 9.79 -4.52 9.06
N PRO A 88 9.05 -5.64 9.01
CA PRO A 88 7.64 -5.62 9.37
C PRO A 88 7.48 -4.92 10.72
N ASN A 89 6.40 -4.13 10.86
CA ASN A 89 6.04 -3.59 12.16
C ASN A 89 5.96 -4.75 13.18
N GLU A 90 6.70 -4.68 14.29
CA GLU A 90 6.70 -5.72 15.33
C GLU A 90 5.27 -6.02 15.85
N ALA A 91 4.35 -5.08 15.66
CA ALA A 91 2.93 -5.23 15.97
C ALA A 91 2.16 -6.23 15.08
N VAL A 92 2.71 -6.72 13.96
CA VAL A 92 2.00 -7.68 13.08
C VAL A 92 2.48 -9.11 13.33
N LYS A 93 1.63 -9.93 13.95
CA LYS A 93 1.83 -11.38 14.09
C LYS A 93 1.64 -12.05 12.73
N GLN A 94 2.69 -12.71 12.25
CA GLN A 94 2.72 -13.36 10.95
C GLN A 94 2.60 -14.89 11.11
N LEU A 95 1.65 -15.49 10.40
CA LEU A 95 1.48 -16.94 10.30
C LEU A 95 1.74 -17.39 8.86
N VAL A 96 2.83 -18.12 8.66
CA VAL A 96 3.17 -18.73 7.37
C VAL A 96 2.48 -20.08 7.26
N ILE A 97 1.74 -20.28 6.16
CA ILE A 97 0.98 -21.50 5.91
C ILE A 97 1.40 -22.06 4.56
N TRP A 98 1.98 -23.26 4.58
CA TRP A 98 2.25 -23.99 3.34
C TRP A 98 0.94 -24.46 2.71
N VAL A 99 0.65 -24.04 1.48
CA VAL A 99 -0.58 -24.40 0.76
C VAL A 99 -0.31 -24.53 -0.73
N GLU A 100 -0.49 -25.74 -1.26
CA GLU A 100 -0.45 -26.00 -2.70
C GLU A 100 -1.45 -25.12 -3.47
N SER A 101 -1.08 -24.68 -4.67
CA SER A 101 -1.84 -23.68 -5.45
C SER A 101 -3.30 -24.07 -5.66
N ASN A 102 -3.58 -25.36 -5.90
CA ASN A 102 -4.93 -25.90 -6.06
C ASN A 102 -5.74 -25.99 -4.76
N LYS A 103 -5.11 -25.88 -3.58
CA LYS A 103 -5.75 -25.96 -2.26
C LYS A 103 -5.93 -24.59 -1.58
N LYS A 104 -5.33 -23.52 -2.11
CA LYS A 104 -5.41 -22.17 -1.54
C LYS A 104 -6.85 -21.69 -1.32
N LYS A 105 -7.75 -21.91 -2.29
CA LYS A 105 -9.16 -21.50 -2.18
C LYS A 105 -9.85 -22.18 -0.99
N GLN A 106 -9.75 -23.52 -0.91
CA GLN A 106 -10.34 -24.26 0.19
C GLN A 106 -9.77 -23.80 1.54
N LYS A 107 -8.45 -23.61 1.63
CA LYS A 107 -7.81 -23.15 2.86
C LYS A 107 -8.30 -21.76 3.28
N LEU A 108 -8.51 -20.86 2.32
CA LEU A 108 -9.11 -19.55 2.58
C LEU A 108 -10.53 -19.69 3.14
N PHE A 109 -11.36 -20.53 2.53
CA PHE A 109 -12.74 -20.74 3.02
C PHE A 109 -12.76 -21.33 4.43
N ASP A 110 -11.88 -22.27 4.74
CA ASP A 110 -11.74 -22.81 6.10
C ASP A 110 -11.36 -21.72 7.12
N ILE A 111 -10.50 -20.78 6.72
CA ILE A 111 -10.11 -19.64 7.56
C ILE A 111 -11.30 -18.68 7.75
N LEU A 112 -12.02 -18.35 6.68
CA LEU A 112 -13.13 -17.38 6.70
C LEU A 112 -14.38 -17.92 7.41
N THR A 113 -14.52 -19.24 7.53
CA THR A 113 -15.62 -19.89 8.26
C THR A 113 -15.25 -20.31 9.69
N SER A 114 -13.97 -20.17 10.06
CA SER A 114 -13.48 -20.54 11.39
C SER A 114 -13.79 -19.47 12.43
N LYS A 115 -14.42 -19.86 13.54
CA LYS A 115 -14.65 -18.99 14.71
C LYS A 115 -13.36 -18.44 15.31
N GLN A 116 -12.24 -19.15 15.19
CA GLN A 116 -10.96 -18.75 15.75
C GLN A 116 -10.20 -17.80 14.83
N HIS A 117 -10.30 -18.00 13.52
CA HIS A 117 -9.44 -17.34 12.54
C HIS A 117 -10.12 -16.23 11.76
N PHE A 118 -11.45 -16.22 11.63
CA PHE A 118 -12.18 -15.15 10.96
C PHE A 118 -12.24 -13.90 11.83
N LYS A 119 -11.46 -12.86 11.46
CA LYS A 119 -11.40 -11.59 12.20
C LYS A 119 -11.62 -10.38 11.29
N PRO A 120 -12.88 -10.10 10.88
CA PRO A 120 -13.20 -8.93 10.08
C PRO A 120 -12.96 -7.62 10.84
N PRO A 121 -12.61 -6.52 10.15
CA PRO A 121 -12.45 -6.42 8.68
C PRO A 121 -11.18 -7.13 8.17
N ILE A 122 -11.28 -7.81 7.02
CA ILE A 122 -10.18 -8.59 6.40
C ILE A 122 -9.83 -8.07 5.00
N VAL A 123 -8.54 -7.98 4.69
CA VAL A 123 -8.06 -7.80 3.30
C VAL A 123 -7.34 -9.05 2.83
N VAL A 124 -7.73 -9.56 1.66
CA VAL A 124 -7.09 -10.68 0.98
C VAL A 124 -6.34 -10.16 -0.24
N PHE A 125 -5.02 -10.34 -0.29
CA PHE A 125 -4.19 -9.94 -1.43
C PHE A 125 -4.00 -11.08 -2.44
N VAL A 126 -4.23 -10.77 -3.71
CA VAL A 126 -4.10 -11.70 -4.85
C VAL A 126 -3.23 -11.09 -5.97
N GLY A 127 -2.68 -11.94 -6.82
CA GLY A 127 -1.73 -11.53 -7.87
C GLY A 127 -2.37 -10.98 -9.16
N SER A 128 -3.68 -11.14 -9.37
CA SER A 128 -4.35 -10.73 -10.61
C SER A 128 -5.73 -10.14 -10.39
N ARG A 129 -6.14 -9.24 -11.31
CA ARG A 129 -7.43 -8.52 -11.26
C ARG A 129 -8.62 -9.46 -11.40
N LEU A 130 -8.56 -10.31 -12.42
CA LEU A 130 -9.55 -11.38 -12.63
C LEU A 130 -9.60 -12.32 -11.42
N GLY A 131 -8.46 -12.66 -10.84
CA GLY A 131 -8.39 -13.46 -9.62
C GLY A 131 -9.10 -12.79 -8.44
N ALA A 132 -9.03 -11.46 -8.32
CA ALA A 132 -9.71 -10.72 -7.26
C ALA A 132 -11.24 -10.80 -7.40
N ASP A 133 -11.77 -10.57 -8.60
CA ASP A 133 -13.19 -10.69 -8.89
C ASP A 133 -13.70 -12.10 -8.60
N LEU A 134 -13.10 -13.12 -9.24
CA LEU A 134 -13.51 -14.52 -9.10
C LEU A 134 -13.41 -15.02 -7.66
N LEU A 135 -12.38 -14.61 -6.91
CA LEU A 135 -12.22 -15.03 -5.52
C LEU A 135 -13.24 -14.37 -4.61
N SER A 136 -13.55 -13.09 -4.80
CA SER A 136 -14.56 -12.39 -3.99
C SER A 136 -15.97 -12.99 -4.15
N GLU A 137 -16.33 -13.34 -5.39
CA GLU A 137 -17.58 -14.04 -5.68
C GLU A 137 -17.60 -15.44 -5.04
N ALA A 138 -16.52 -16.21 -5.20
CA ALA A 138 -16.42 -17.55 -4.65
C ALA A 138 -16.49 -17.56 -3.11
N ILE A 139 -15.85 -16.59 -2.44
CA ILE A 139 -15.98 -16.40 -0.98
C ILE A 139 -17.45 -16.25 -0.61
N THR A 140 -18.16 -15.32 -1.27
CA THR A 140 -19.56 -15.02 -0.96
C THR A 140 -20.45 -16.25 -1.18
N ILE A 141 -20.32 -16.92 -2.32
CA ILE A 141 -21.15 -18.08 -2.68
C ILE A 141 -20.89 -19.27 -1.74
N THR A 142 -19.63 -19.54 -1.41
CA THR A 142 -19.26 -20.78 -0.69
C THR A 142 -19.36 -20.62 0.82
N THR A 143 -19.08 -19.43 1.35
CA THR A 143 -18.99 -19.20 2.81
C THR A 143 -20.14 -18.36 3.36
N GLY A 144 -20.89 -17.66 2.50
CA GLY A 144 -21.88 -16.66 2.92
C GLY A 144 -21.28 -15.35 3.45
N VAL A 145 -19.95 -15.25 3.59
CA VAL A 145 -19.25 -14.03 4.02
C VAL A 145 -19.29 -13.01 2.89
N LYS A 146 -19.72 -11.78 3.20
CA LYS A 146 -19.79 -10.71 2.19
C LYS A 146 -18.39 -10.27 1.80
N ALA A 147 -18.04 -10.47 0.52
CA ALA A 147 -16.76 -10.07 -0.03
C ALA A 147 -16.90 -9.26 -1.32
N LEU A 148 -16.03 -8.26 -1.51
CA LEU A 148 -15.94 -7.47 -2.75
C LEU A 148 -14.49 -7.35 -3.22
N SER A 149 -14.29 -7.18 -4.52
CA SER A 149 -12.97 -7.01 -5.13
C SER A 149 -12.60 -5.53 -5.32
N ILE A 150 -11.31 -5.20 -5.24
CA ILE A 150 -10.78 -3.87 -5.53
C ILE A 150 -9.45 -3.93 -6.28
N HIS A 151 -9.43 -3.33 -7.46
CA HIS A 151 -8.27 -3.33 -8.35
C HIS A 151 -8.30 -2.15 -9.31
N GLY A 152 -7.25 -1.98 -10.11
CA GLY A 152 -7.05 -0.79 -10.96
C GLY A 152 -8.05 -0.60 -12.11
N GLU A 153 -8.87 -1.60 -12.42
CA GLU A 153 -9.94 -1.48 -13.44
C GLU A 153 -11.28 -1.04 -12.85
N LYS A 154 -11.44 -1.08 -11.52
CA LYS A 154 -12.59 -0.47 -10.85
C LYS A 154 -12.48 1.05 -10.97
N THR A 155 -13.58 1.69 -11.33
CA THR A 155 -13.70 3.15 -11.37
C THR A 155 -13.49 3.75 -9.97
N THR A 156 -13.09 5.02 -9.90
CA THR A 156 -12.93 5.72 -8.61
C THR A 156 -14.20 5.70 -7.78
N LYS A 157 -15.38 5.76 -8.42
CA LYS A 157 -16.68 5.69 -7.75
C LYS A 157 -16.88 4.32 -7.11
N GLU A 158 -16.71 3.23 -7.86
CA GLU A 158 -16.84 1.87 -7.34
C GLU A 158 -15.88 1.63 -6.18
N ARG A 159 -14.61 2.02 -6.33
CA ARG A 159 -13.60 1.90 -5.26
C ARG A 159 -14.08 2.61 -3.99
N ARG A 160 -14.58 3.85 -4.09
CA ARG A 160 -15.07 4.61 -2.95
C ARG A 160 -16.29 3.94 -2.29
N ASP A 161 -17.23 3.43 -3.08
CA ASP A 161 -18.45 2.82 -2.57
C ASP A 161 -18.15 1.49 -1.85
N ILE A 162 -17.25 0.66 -2.41
CA ILE A 162 -16.73 -0.57 -1.78
C ILE A 162 -16.03 -0.26 -0.45
N LEU A 163 -15.18 0.77 -0.42
CA LEU A 163 -14.48 1.15 0.81
C LEU A 163 -15.44 1.66 1.87
N ARG A 164 -16.47 2.40 1.47
CA ARG A 164 -17.50 2.86 2.40
C ARG A 164 -18.22 1.68 3.04
N SER A 165 -18.72 0.73 2.26
CA SER A 165 -19.43 -0.44 2.77
C SER A 165 -18.55 -1.31 3.68
N PHE A 166 -17.26 -1.43 3.35
CA PHE A 166 -16.28 -2.11 4.19
C PHE A 166 -16.03 -1.39 5.52
N LEU A 167 -15.88 -0.07 5.51
CA LEU A 167 -15.63 0.73 6.72
C LEU A 167 -16.82 0.73 7.69
N VAL A 168 -18.05 0.67 7.19
CA VAL A 168 -19.26 0.59 8.03
C VAL A 168 -19.63 -0.84 8.43
N GLY A 169 -18.85 -1.84 8.01
CA GLY A 169 -19.06 -3.25 8.36
C GLY A 169 -20.17 -3.96 7.57
N GLU A 170 -20.61 -3.40 6.44
CA GLU A 170 -21.54 -4.08 5.52
C GLU A 170 -20.85 -5.16 4.69
N VAL A 171 -19.54 -5.02 4.47
CA VAL A 171 -18.67 -5.97 3.77
C VAL A 171 -17.55 -6.38 4.71
N ASP A 172 -17.38 -7.68 4.93
CA ASP A 172 -16.41 -8.21 5.88
C ASP A 172 -15.01 -8.38 5.28
N VAL A 173 -14.96 -8.65 3.97
CA VAL A 173 -13.75 -9.02 3.24
C VAL A 173 -13.58 -8.19 1.97
N ILE A 174 -12.39 -7.62 1.78
CA ILE A 174 -11.97 -7.06 0.50
C ILE A 174 -10.91 -7.95 -0.12
N VAL A 175 -11.07 -8.30 -1.40
CA VAL A 175 -10.05 -8.98 -2.20
C VAL A 175 -9.34 -7.96 -3.11
N ALA A 176 -8.04 -7.78 -2.95
CA ALA A 176 -7.29 -6.69 -3.59
C ALA A 176 -6.08 -7.18 -4.38
N THR A 177 -5.78 -6.51 -5.50
CA THR A 177 -4.47 -6.62 -6.18
C THR A 177 -3.47 -5.61 -5.62
N GLY A 178 -2.17 -5.93 -5.71
CA GLY A 178 -0.96 -5.29 -5.14
C GLY A 178 -0.76 -3.77 -5.08
N VAL A 179 -1.75 -2.94 -5.40
CA VAL A 179 -1.80 -1.57 -4.89
C VAL A 179 -3.27 -1.19 -4.71
N LEU A 180 -3.76 -1.18 -3.47
CA LEU A 180 -4.81 -0.24 -3.09
C LEU A 180 -4.21 1.15 -3.32
N GLY A 181 -4.39 1.69 -4.54
CA GLY A 181 -3.71 2.90 -5.01
C GLY A 181 -3.77 4.03 -3.99
N ARG A 182 -2.64 4.72 -3.82
CA ARG A 182 -2.54 5.98 -3.06
C ARG A 182 -3.77 6.85 -3.30
N GLY A 183 -4.38 7.31 -2.21
CA GLY A 183 -5.72 7.90 -2.17
C GLY A 183 -6.78 7.00 -1.52
N VAL A 184 -6.46 5.72 -1.29
CA VAL A 184 -7.24 4.75 -0.47
C VAL A 184 -6.44 4.33 0.78
N ASP A 185 -5.36 5.06 1.08
CA ASP A 185 -4.53 4.80 2.24
C ASP A 185 -5.34 4.87 3.53
N LEU A 186 -5.10 3.88 4.40
CA LEU A 186 -5.58 3.73 5.78
C LEU A 186 -6.83 2.86 6.00
N LEU A 187 -7.04 1.80 5.20
CA LEU A 187 -7.75 0.64 5.75
C LEU A 187 -6.84 -0.05 6.77
N SER A 188 -7.00 0.33 8.04
CA SER A 188 -6.49 -0.45 9.15
C SER A 188 -7.43 -1.58 9.42
N VAL A 189 -6.96 -2.78 9.09
CA VAL A 189 -7.75 -3.99 9.21
C VAL A 189 -7.21 -4.85 10.33
N ARG A 190 -8.07 -5.72 10.89
CA ARG A 190 -7.64 -6.62 11.95
C ARG A 190 -6.82 -7.78 11.39
N GLN A 191 -7.05 -8.12 10.12
CA GLN A 191 -6.44 -9.28 9.49
C GLN A 191 -6.11 -9.01 8.02
N VAL A 192 -4.89 -9.39 7.64
CA VAL A 192 -4.45 -9.48 6.25
C VAL A 192 -4.22 -10.94 5.90
N ILE A 193 -4.68 -11.36 4.72
CA ILE A 193 -4.38 -12.67 4.16
C ILE A 193 -3.67 -12.47 2.82
N VAL A 194 -2.41 -12.85 2.73
CA VAL A 194 -1.65 -12.86 1.48
C VAL A 194 -1.92 -14.21 0.80
N PHE A 195 -2.91 -14.24 -0.08
CA PHE A 195 -3.31 -15.45 -0.81
C PHE A 195 -2.29 -15.79 -1.90
N ASP A 196 -1.82 -14.77 -2.61
CA ASP A 196 -0.69 -14.87 -3.54
C ASP A 196 0.46 -14.01 -3.04
N MET A 197 1.62 -14.66 -2.83
CA MET A 197 2.83 -13.95 -2.43
C MET A 197 3.22 -12.95 -3.54
N PRO A 198 3.51 -11.68 -3.21
CA PRO A 198 3.97 -10.71 -4.19
C PRO A 198 5.38 -11.03 -4.69
N ASN A 199 5.76 -10.41 -5.81
CA ASN A 199 7.06 -10.65 -6.46
C ASN A 199 8.25 -10.03 -5.70
N SER A 200 8.01 -9.27 -4.62
CA SER A 200 9.07 -8.67 -3.82
C SER A 200 8.74 -8.64 -2.33
N MET A 201 9.76 -8.77 -1.49
CA MET A 201 9.61 -8.63 -0.03
C MET A 201 9.18 -7.23 0.39
N LYS A 202 9.58 -6.18 -0.36
CA LYS A 202 9.12 -4.80 -0.10
C LYS A 202 7.59 -4.72 -0.20
N GLU A 203 7.02 -5.27 -1.26
CA GLU A 203 5.57 -5.29 -1.46
C GLU A 203 4.86 -6.14 -0.39
N TYR A 204 5.43 -7.30 -0.03
CA TYR A 204 4.91 -8.13 1.07
C TYR A 204 4.82 -7.33 2.38
N VAL A 205 5.89 -6.64 2.78
CA VAL A 205 5.93 -5.80 3.99
C VAL A 205 4.86 -4.70 3.93
N HIS A 206 4.67 -4.08 2.77
CA HIS A 206 3.63 -3.06 2.57
C HIS A 206 2.21 -3.64 2.71
N GLN A 207 1.97 -4.85 2.19
CA GLN A 207 0.67 -5.54 2.28
C GLN A 207 0.33 -5.89 3.72
N ILE A 208 1.24 -6.55 4.45
CA ILE A 208 0.96 -6.96 5.84
C ILE A 208 0.92 -5.78 6.80
N GLY A 209 1.58 -4.66 6.47
CA GLY A 209 1.51 -3.42 7.26
C GLY A 209 0.10 -2.87 7.41
N ARG A 210 -0.84 -3.23 6.52
CA ARG A 210 -2.26 -2.87 6.61
C ARG A 210 -2.98 -3.46 7.83
N ALA A 211 -2.42 -4.52 8.42
CA ALA A 211 -2.93 -5.13 9.64
C ALA A 211 -2.59 -4.33 10.92
N SER A 212 -1.77 -3.27 10.86
CA SER A 212 -1.33 -2.52 12.05
C SER A 212 -1.66 -1.03 11.97
N ARG A 213 -2.16 -0.47 13.09
CA ARG A 213 -2.25 0.99 13.32
C ARG A 213 -2.04 1.30 14.79
N MET A 214 -1.28 2.35 15.07
CA MET A 214 -1.13 2.98 16.40
C MET A 214 -0.85 2.03 17.59
N GLY A 215 -0.11 0.94 17.36
CA GLY A 215 0.33 0.03 18.43
C GLY A 215 -0.61 -1.17 18.68
N GLU A 216 -1.74 -1.26 18.00
CA GLU A 216 -2.62 -2.44 18.07
C GLU A 216 -2.03 -3.64 17.33
N GLU A 217 -2.12 -4.83 17.94
CA GLU A 217 -1.64 -6.06 17.34
C GLU A 217 -2.50 -6.47 16.13
N GLY A 218 -1.86 -6.60 14.98
CA GLY A 218 -2.44 -7.10 13.73
C GLY A 218 -2.10 -8.57 13.47
N MET A 219 -2.91 -9.24 12.64
CA MET A 219 -2.57 -10.57 12.15
C MET A 219 -2.40 -10.59 10.64
N ALA A 220 -1.31 -11.20 10.16
CA ALA A 220 -1.09 -11.52 8.77
C ALA A 220 -0.98 -13.04 8.58
N MET A 221 -1.80 -13.62 7.73
CA MET A 221 -1.64 -15.01 7.27
C MET A 221 -1.10 -15.00 5.84
N VAL A 222 -0.06 -15.78 5.55
CA VAL A 222 0.53 -15.82 4.21
C VAL A 222 0.55 -17.25 3.69
N PHE A 223 0.00 -17.44 2.50
CA PHE A 223 0.05 -18.72 1.79
C PHE A 223 1.32 -18.79 0.97
N VAL A 224 2.10 -19.84 1.23
CA VAL A 224 3.38 -20.08 0.57
C VAL A 224 3.39 -21.48 -0.03
N ASN A 225 4.09 -21.65 -1.13
CA ASN A 225 4.32 -22.93 -1.79
C ASN A 225 5.71 -22.95 -2.44
N GLU A 226 5.99 -24.00 -3.20
CA GLU A 226 7.21 -24.15 -4.00
C GLU A 226 7.50 -22.96 -4.92
N GLU A 227 6.48 -22.31 -5.48
CA GLU A 227 6.62 -21.17 -6.41
C GLU A 227 7.27 -19.96 -5.72
N ASN A 228 7.17 -19.88 -4.38
CA ASN A 228 7.68 -18.76 -3.59
C ASN A 228 9.11 -18.99 -3.06
N LYS A 229 9.74 -20.14 -3.36
CA LYS A 229 11.09 -20.50 -2.86
C LYS A 229 12.14 -19.41 -3.07
N LYS A 230 12.10 -18.71 -4.21
CA LYS A 230 13.06 -17.65 -4.56
C LYS A 230 13.01 -16.42 -3.64
N LEU A 231 11.92 -16.26 -2.88
CA LEU A 231 11.73 -15.14 -1.95
C LEU A 231 12.22 -15.46 -0.53
N PHE A 232 12.45 -16.74 -0.21
CA PHE A 232 13.02 -17.14 1.07
C PHE A 232 14.53 -17.19 0.99
N PRO A 233 15.26 -16.71 2.01
CA PRO A 233 16.70 -16.90 2.08
C PRO A 233 17.01 -18.40 2.03
N VAL A 234 17.98 -18.78 1.19
CA VAL A 234 18.52 -20.13 1.19
C VAL A 234 19.25 -20.30 2.51
N GLY A 235 18.75 -21.22 3.35
CA GLY A 235 19.39 -21.61 4.61
C GLY A 235 20.67 -22.39 4.37
#